data_AF-T2T1N5-F1
#
_entry.id   AF-T2T1N5-F1
#
_cell.length_a   1.000
_cell.length_b   1.000
_cell.length_c   1.000
_cell.angle_alpha   90.00
_cell.angle_beta   90.00
_cell.angle_gamma   90.00
#
_symmetry.space_group_name_H-M   'P 1'
#
loop_
_entity.id
_entity.type
_entity.pdbx_description
1 polymer ?
#
loop_
_entity_poly.entity_id
_entity_poly.type
_entity_poly.pdbx_seq_one_letter_code
_entity_poly.pdbx_strand_id
1 'polypeptide(L)' 'MEQSHQNLQSQFFIEHILQILPHRYPMLLVDRIIELQANQKIVAYKNITFNEDVFNGHFPNKPIFPGVLIVEGMAQS' A
#
# COMPACT_ATOMS: atom_id res chain seq x y z
N MET A 1 1.42 15.84 -32.12
CA MET A 1 2.06 15.76 -30.78
C MET A 1 1.37 14.63 -30.06
N GLU A 2 1.71 13.42 -30.46
CA GLU A 2 1.05 12.18 -30.04
C GLU A 2 1.82 11.70 -28.81
N GLN A 3 1.21 11.79 -27.64
CA GLN A 3 1.82 11.33 -26.41
C GLN A 3 1.99 9.81 -26.52
N SER A 4 3.24 9.37 -26.46
CA SER A 4 3.64 7.99 -26.28
C SER A 4 2.94 7.44 -25.04
N HIS A 5 1.85 6.70 -25.21
CA HIS A 5 1.23 5.93 -24.14
C HIS A 5 2.24 4.88 -23.68
N GLN A 6 2.99 5.19 -22.62
CA GLN A 6 3.76 4.18 -21.91
C GLN A 6 2.77 3.14 -21.40
N ASN A 7 2.96 1.90 -21.84
CA ASN A 7 2.17 0.75 -21.44
C ASN A 7 2.54 0.39 -19.98
N LEU A 8 2.05 1.18 -19.01
CA LEU A 8 2.23 0.88 -17.60
C LEU A 8 1.47 -0.41 -17.29
N GLN A 9 2.15 -1.35 -16.64
CA GLN A 9 1.51 -2.53 -16.10
C GLN A 9 0.38 -2.09 -15.15
N SER A 10 -0.77 -2.76 -15.23
CA SER A 10 -1.92 -2.42 -14.39
C SER A 10 -1.82 -2.97 -12.97
N GLN A 11 -0.89 -3.92 -12.72
CA GLN A 11 -0.71 -4.60 -11.44
C GLN A 11 0.75 -4.58 -11.02
N PHE A 12 1.00 -4.33 -9.73
CA PHE A 12 2.33 -4.33 -9.13
C PHE A 12 2.34 -5.15 -7.84
N PHE A 13 3.31 -6.05 -7.73
CA PHE A 13 3.58 -6.84 -6.53
C PHE A 13 4.59 -6.14 -5.60
N ILE A 14 4.74 -6.67 -4.39
CA ILE A 14 5.58 -6.09 -3.33
C ILE A 14 7.02 -5.79 -3.77
N GLU A 15 7.61 -6.61 -4.63
CA GLU A 15 8.97 -6.41 -5.13
C GLU A 15 9.09 -5.11 -5.94
N HIS A 16 8.05 -4.76 -6.70
CA HIS A 16 7.98 -3.53 -7.48
C HIS A 16 7.75 -2.32 -6.57
N ILE A 17 6.86 -2.45 -5.58
CA ILE A 17 6.57 -1.39 -4.60
C ILE A 17 7.85 -1.02 -3.83
N LEU A 18 8.65 -2.00 -3.43
CA LEU A 18 9.92 -1.79 -2.72
C LEU A 18 10.97 -1.05 -3.55
N GLN A 19 10.91 -1.16 -4.89
CA GLN A 19 11.82 -0.45 -5.79
C GLN A 19 11.44 1.03 -5.95
N ILE A 20 10.15 1.37 -5.78
CA ILE A 20 9.61 2.70 -6.01
C ILE A 20 9.51 3.49 -4.70
N LEU A 21 8.90 2.91 -3.67
CA LEU A 21 8.70 3.57 -2.39
C LEU A 21 9.93 3.42 -1.49
N PRO A 22 10.29 4.46 -0.72
CA PRO A 22 11.37 4.37 0.27
C PRO A 22 10.93 3.66 1.56
N HIS A 23 9.62 3.52 1.80
CA HIS A 23 9.06 2.89 3.00
C HIS A 23 9.51 1.44 3.16
N ARG A 24 9.84 1.06 4.40
CA ARG A 24 10.24 -0.30 4.80
C ARG A 24 9.53 -0.68 6.09
N TYR A 25 9.64 -1.94 6.50
CA TYR A 25 9.09 -2.39 7.79
C TYR A 25 9.54 -1.47 8.95
N PRO A 26 8.63 -1.09 9.88
CA PRO A 26 7.21 -1.45 9.96
C PRO A 26 6.23 -0.47 9.27
N MET A 27 6.73 0.44 8.42
CA MET A 27 5.96 1.55 7.84
C MET A 27 5.68 1.43 6.34
N LEU A 28 5.93 0.28 5.71
CA LEU A 28 5.41 -0.01 4.37
C LEU A 28 4.00 -0.60 4.50
N LEU A 29 2.99 0.12 4.04
CA LEU A 29 1.58 -0.18 4.29
C LEU A 29 0.77 -0.44 3.01
N VAL A 30 1.44 -0.90 1.94
CA VAL A 30 0.82 -1.31 0.67
C VAL A 30 1.44 -2.63 0.23
N ASP A 31 0.63 -3.69 0.08
CA ASP A 31 1.12 -5.01 -0.31
C ASP A 31 1.11 -5.22 -1.82
N ARG A 32 0.09 -4.68 -2.50
CA ARG A 32 -0.14 -4.88 -3.93
C ARG A 32 -1.00 -3.78 -4.54
N ILE A 33 -0.67 -3.38 -5.76
CA ILE A 33 -1.52 -2.53 -6.62
C ILE A 33 -2.25 -3.44 -7.61
N ILE A 34 -3.58 -3.32 -7.69
CA ILE A 34 -4.44 -4.13 -8.57
C ILE A 34 -4.97 -3.37 -9.79
N GLU A 35 -4.95 -2.03 -9.73
CA GLU A 35 -5.28 -1.15 -10.85
C GLU A 35 -4.43 0.12 -10.78
N LEU A 36 -3.83 0.52 -11.90
CA LEU A 36 -3.17 1.80 -12.07
C LEU A 36 -3.58 2.42 -13.41
N GLN A 37 -4.20 3.60 -13.35
CA GLN A 37 -4.47 4.45 -14.50
C GLN A 37 -3.65 5.73 -14.37
N ALA A 38 -2.63 5.86 -15.21
CA ALA A 38 -1.68 6.97 -15.16
C ALA A 38 -2.40 8.33 -15.14
N ASN A 39 -2.04 9.18 -14.16
CA ASN A 39 -2.62 10.51 -13.95
C ASN A 39 -4.13 10.53 -13.63
N GLN A 40 -4.72 9.40 -13.25
CA GLN A 40 -6.16 9.30 -12.96
C GLN A 40 -6.46 8.65 -11.62
N LYS A 41 -6.13 7.36 -11.45
CA LYS A 41 -6.44 6.63 -10.23
C LYS A 41 -5.48 5.46 -9.99
N ILE A 42 -5.45 5.02 -8.74
CA ILE A 42 -4.80 3.81 -8.29
C ILE A 42 -5.75 3.05 -7.36
N VAL A 43 -5.73 1.72 -7.44
CA VAL A 43 -6.39 0.83 -6.48
C VAL A 43 -5.35 -0.15 -5.95
N ALA A 44 -5.07 -0.06 -4.66
CA ALA A 44 -4.13 -0.91 -3.96
C ALA A 44 -4.76 -1.47 -2.69
N TYR A 45 -4.11 -2.47 -2.09
CA TYR A 45 -4.55 -3.01 -0.81
C TYR A 45 -3.37 -3.42 0.06
N LYS A 46 -3.64 -3.53 1.37
CA LYS A 46 -2.78 -4.11 2.38
C LYS A 46 -3.58 -5.17 3.13
N ASN A 47 -3.05 -6.38 3.22
CA ASN A 47 -3.61 -7.40 4.08
C ASN A 47 -3.41 -7.00 5.54
N ILE A 48 -4.43 -7.30 6.36
CA ILE A 48 -4.39 -7.07 7.80
C ILE A 48 -4.31 -8.44 8.48
N THR A 49 -3.27 -8.65 9.29
CA THR A 49 -3.04 -9.90 10.01
C THR A 49 -2.74 -9.65 11.48
N PHE A 50 -3.19 -10.56 12.36
CA PHE A 50 -2.89 -10.45 13.80
C PHE A 50 -1.38 -10.48 14.09
N ASN A 51 -0.57 -11.02 13.18
CA ASN A 51 0.90 -11.08 13.29
C ASN A 51 1.62 -9.75 12.98
N GLU A 52 0.96 -8.60 13.15
CA GLU A 52 1.56 -7.27 13.00
C GLU A 52 1.82 -6.65 14.38
N ASP A 53 3.01 -6.09 14.58
CA ASP A 53 3.44 -5.55 15.88
C ASP A 53 2.51 -4.46 16.44
N VAL A 54 1.84 -3.71 15.56
CA VAL A 54 0.85 -2.68 15.95
C VAL A 54 -0.27 -3.23 16.84
N PHE A 55 -0.65 -4.49 16.67
CA PHE A 55 -1.71 -5.12 17.45
C PHE A 55 -1.30 -5.47 18.88
N ASN A 56 -0.01 -5.48 19.21
CA ASN A 56 0.44 -5.58 20.60
C ASN A 56 -0.03 -4.37 21.43
N GLY A 57 -0.06 -3.18 20.80
CA GLY A 57 -0.43 -1.93 21.45
C GLY A 57 -1.85 -1.44 21.16
N HIS A 58 -2.50 -1.90 20.08
CA HIS A 58 -3.76 -1.32 19.61
C HIS A 58 -4.84 -2.37 19.28
N PHE A 59 -5.51 -2.95 20.27
CA PHE A 59 -5.31 -2.87 21.73
C PHE A 59 -5.18 -4.28 22.30
N PRO A 60 -4.61 -4.46 23.51
CA PRO A 60 -4.61 -5.76 24.18
C PRO A 60 -6.00 -6.41 24.20
N ASN A 61 -6.10 -7.66 23.73
CA ASN A 61 -7.34 -8.44 23.59
C ASN A 61 -8.40 -7.87 22.62
N LYS A 62 -8.11 -6.77 21.91
CA LYS A 62 -9.00 -6.16 20.93
C LYS A 62 -8.19 -5.55 19.77
N PRO A 63 -7.70 -6.38 18.83
CA PRO A 63 -6.89 -5.90 17.71
C PRO A 63 -7.75 -5.01 16.78
N ILE A 64 -7.40 -3.73 16.69
CA ILE A 64 -8.04 -2.76 15.79
C ILE A 64 -6.93 -2.15 14.95
N PHE A 65 -7.03 -2.17 13.63
CA PHE A 65 -5.99 -1.53 12.82
C PHE A 65 -6.11 -0.01 12.99
N PRO A 66 -5.04 0.74 13.36
CA PRO A 66 -5.17 2.15 13.64
C PRO A 66 -5.66 2.94 12.42
N GLY A 67 -6.66 3.80 12.60
CA GLY A 67 -7.21 4.62 11.52
C GLY A 67 -6.17 5.52 10.84
N VAL A 68 -5.19 6.01 11.59
CA VAL A 68 -4.07 6.80 11.04
C VAL A 68 -3.16 6.00 10.10
N LEU A 69 -3.03 4.69 10.31
CA LEU A 69 -2.27 3.82 9.40
C LEU A 69 -3.07 3.49 8.13
N ILE A 70 -4.41 3.56 8.18
CA ILE A 70 -5.25 3.51 6.97
C ILE A 70 -4.97 4.74 6.11
N VAL A 71 -4.97 5.94 6.72
CA VAL A 71 -4.66 7.18 6.00
C VAL A 71 -3.25 7.18 5.44
N GLU A 72 -2.26 6.68 6.20
CA GLU A 72 -0.89 6.50 5.70
C GLU A 72 -0.84 5.53 4.50
N GLY A 73 -1.53 4.39 4.57
CA GLY A 73 -1.62 3.46 3.43
C GLY A 73 -2.27 4.09 2.19
N MET A 74 -3.26 4.97 2.38
CA MET A 74 -3.84 5.76 1.29
C MET A 74 -2.86 6.78 0.71
N ALA A 75 -1.99 7.38 1.53
CA ALA A 75 -0.98 8.34 1.08
C ALA A 75 0.20 7.66 0.34
N GLN A 76 0.51 6.41 0.67
CA GLN A 76 1.52 5.61 -0.01
C GLN A 76 1.05 5.03 -1.36
N SER A 77 -0.26 4.89 -1.53
CA SER A 77 -0.88 4.39 -2.77
C SER A 77 -0.87 5.47 -3.84
#